data_AF-I4I5V8-F1
#
_entry.id   AF-I4I5V8-F1
#
_cell.length_a   1.000
_cell.length_b   1.000
_cell.length_c   1.000
_cell.angle_alpha   90.00
_cell.angle_beta   90.00
_cell.angle_gamma   90.00
#
_symmetry.space_group_name_H-M   'P 1'
#
loop_
_entity.id
_entity.type
_entity.pdbx_description
1 polymer ?
#
loop_
_entity_poly.entity_id
_entity_poly.type
_entity_poly.pdbx_seq_one_letter_code
_entity_poly.pdbx_strand_id
1 'polypeptide(L)' 'MVETTTKLKKFTILHSNDMHGDFLAEAKTGQGGLIGGLSLLSGYINQVRQTEKNTL' A
#
# COMPACT_ATOMS: atom_id res chain seq x y z
N MET A 1 -9.15 -19.68 32.31
CA MET A 1 -8.49 -19.62 30.99
C MET A 1 -7.68 -18.34 30.99
N VAL A 2 -6.35 -18.41 30.91
CA VAL A 2 -5.50 -17.22 30.94
C VAL A 2 -5.42 -16.69 29.51
N GLU A 3 -5.95 -15.50 29.26
CA GLU A 3 -5.70 -14.77 28.02
C GLU A 3 -4.20 -14.44 27.96
N THR A 4 -3.45 -15.19 27.17
CA THR A 4 -2.08 -14.84 26.82
C THR A 4 -2.13 -13.66 25.86
N THR A 5 -1.96 -12.45 26.40
CA THR A 5 -1.79 -11.25 25.59
C THR A 5 -0.42 -11.32 24.90
N THR A 6 -0.39 -11.70 23.63
CA THR A 6 0.82 -11.70 22.81
C THR A 6 1.35 -10.26 22.74
N LYS A 7 2.49 -9.98 23.39
CA LYS A 7 3.08 -8.63 23.47
C LYS A 7 3.50 -8.07 22.10
N LEU A 8 3.71 -8.95 21.12
CA LEU A 8 4.11 -8.60 19.76
C LEU A 8 2.88 -8.48 18.87
N LYS A 9 2.84 -7.40 18.07
CA LYS A 9 1.82 -7.17 17.05
C LYS A 9 2.49 -6.95 15.71
N LYS A 10 1.92 -7.52 14.63
CA LYS A 10 2.31 -7.18 13.26
C LYS A 10 1.95 -5.72 13.01
N PHE A 11 2.90 -4.96 12.48
CA PHE A 11 2.72 -3.57 12.09
C PHE A 11 3.15 -3.40 10.63
N THR A 12 2.26 -2.85 9.81
CA THR A 12 2.45 -2.69 8.37
C THR A 12 2.70 -1.21 8.09
N ILE A 13 3.80 -0.89 7.41
CA ILE A 13 4.17 0.48 7.06
C ILE A 13 3.99 0.64 5.56
N LEU A 14 3.09 1.53 5.16
CA LEU A 14 2.96 1.98 3.78
C LEU A 14 3.78 3.25 3.61
N HIS A 15 4.76 3.23 2.71
CA HIS A 15 5.51 4.42 2.37
C HIS A 15 5.69 4.52 0.85
N SER A 16 5.75 5.76 0.38
CA SER A 16 6.27 6.11 -0.94
C SER A 16 7.37 7.13 -0.73
N ASN A 17 8.31 7.18 -1.67
CA ASN A 17 9.36 8.18 -1.69
C ASN A 17 9.35 8.84 -3.07
N ASP A 18 9.71 10.12 -3.08
CA ASP A 18 10.12 10.82 -4.30
C ASP A 18 9.11 10.76 -5.46
N MET A 19 7.83 10.91 -5.10
CA MET A 19 6.74 10.81 -6.06
C MET A 19 6.77 11.89 -7.15
N HIS A 20 7.60 12.94 -7.02
CA HIS A 20 7.92 13.97 -8.03
C HIS A 20 6.77 14.52 -8.91
N GLY A 21 5.50 14.39 -8.47
CA GLY A 21 4.33 14.79 -9.25
C GLY A 21 3.82 13.74 -10.25
N ASP A 22 4.21 12.46 -10.13
CA ASP A 22 3.72 11.34 -10.94
C ASP A 22 2.28 10.96 -10.57
N PHE A 23 1.36 11.85 -10.93
CA PHE A 23 -0.07 11.70 -10.64
C PHE A 23 -0.78 10.79 -11.64
N LEU A 24 -0.31 10.76 -12.89
CA LEU A 24 -0.88 9.98 -13.97
C LEU A 24 -0.18 8.63 -14.06
N ALA A 25 -0.95 7.61 -14.42
CA ALA A 25 -0.38 6.29 -14.68
C ALA A 25 0.31 6.30 -16.05
N GLU A 26 1.50 5.72 -16.12
CA GLU A 26 2.29 5.65 -17.35
C GLU A 26 2.14 4.26 -17.98
N ALA A 27 2.10 4.22 -19.32
CA ALA A 27 2.15 2.95 -20.03
C ALA A 27 3.57 2.40 -19.96
N LYS A 28 3.75 1.20 -19.40
CA LYS A 28 5.08 0.55 -19.41
C LYS A 28 5.44 0.20 -20.85
N THR A 29 6.62 0.59 -21.31
CA THR A 29 7.13 0.19 -22.62
C THR A 29 7.20 -1.35 -22.71
N GLY A 30 6.48 -1.91 -23.69
CA GLY A 30 6.51 -3.35 -24.00
C GLY A 30 5.53 -4.24 -23.22
N GLN A 31 4.76 -3.71 -22.26
CA GLN A 31 3.73 -4.46 -21.55
C GLN A 31 2.55 -3.52 -21.33
N GLY A 32 1.39 -3.80 -21.95
CA GLY A 32 0.20 -2.92 -21.97
C GLY A 32 -0.46 -2.62 -20.60
N GLY A 33 0.23 -2.88 -19.48
CA GLY A 33 -0.19 -2.48 -18.15
C GLY A 33 0.23 -1.04 -17.83
N LEU A 34 -0.71 -0.28 -17.29
CA LEU A 34 -0.44 1.02 -16.68
C LEU A 34 0.30 0.81 -15.35
N ILE A 35 1.33 1.61 -15.10
CA ILE A 35 2.13 1.59 -13.86
C ILE A 35 2.10 2.97 -13.22
N GLY A 36 2.03 3.00 -11.88
CA GLY A 36 2.08 4.24 -11.12
C GLY A 36 0.76 5.02 -11.13
N GLY A 37 0.84 6.32 -10.86
CA GLY A 37 -0.31 7.19 -10.73
C GLY A 37 -1.10 7.05 -9.43
N LEU A 38 -1.73 8.16 -9.02
CA LEU A 38 -2.44 8.25 -7.74
C LEU A 38 -3.62 7.30 -7.63
N SER A 39 -4.33 7.04 -8.73
CA SER A 39 -5.53 6.18 -8.71
C SER A 39 -5.18 4.73 -8.37
N LEU A 40 -4.11 4.18 -8.95
CA LEU A 40 -3.65 2.82 -8.65
C LEU A 40 -3.08 2.74 -7.24
N LEU A 41 -2.27 3.73 -6.84
CA LEU A 41 -1.72 3.81 -5.48
C LEU A 41 -2.82 3.91 -4.43
N SER A 42 -3.85 4.73 -4.65
CA SER A 42 -4.99 4.88 -3.74
C SER A 42 -5.76 3.59 -3.57
N GLY A 43 -6.03 2.86 -4.67
CA GLY A 43 -6.66 1.55 -4.63
C GLY A 43 -5.88 0.55 -3.79
N TYR A 44 -4.56 0.49 -3.98
CA TYR A 44 -3.69 -0.38 -3.20
C TYR A 44 -3.64 -0.01 -1.71
N ILE A 45 -3.45 1.26 -1.37
CA ILE A 45 -3.44 1.73 0.02
C ILE A 45 -4.75 1.38 0.72
N ASN A 46 -5.89 1.60 0.06
CA ASN A 46 -7.21 1.29 0.62
C ASN A 46 -7.39 -0.21 0.84
N GLN A 47 -6.94 -1.05 -0.09
CA GLN A 47 -6.97 -2.50 0.07
C GLN A 47 -6.13 -2.93 1.28
N VAL A 48 -4.89 -2.46 1.40
CA VAL A 48 -4.00 -2.83 2.52
C VAL A 48 -4.58 -2.38 3.86
N ARG A 49 -5.15 -1.17 3.93
CA ARG A 49 -5.81 -0.67 5.16
C ARG A 49 -7.05 -1.48 5.56
N GLN A 50 -7.71 -2.14 4.62
CA GLN A 50 -8.83 -3.04 4.90
C GLN A 50 -8.37 -4.43 5.34
N THR A 51 -7.22 -4.90 4.87
CA THR A 51 -6.73 -6.27 5.15
C THR A 51 -5.77 -6.34 6.35
N GLU A 52 -4.99 -5.29 6.61
CA GLU A 52 -3.95 -5.25 7.64
C GLU A 52 -4.38 -4.41 8.84
N LYS A 53 -4.54 -5.07 10.00
CA LYS A 53 -5.11 -4.49 11.23
C LYS A 53 -4.37 -3.28 11.78
N ASN A 54 -3.03 -3.30 11.78
CA ASN A 54 -2.21 -2.20 12.33
C ASN A 54 -1.35 -1.63 11.20
N THR A 55 -1.90 -0.66 10.47
CA THR A 55 -1.26 -0.07 9.27
C THR A 55 -1.08 1.43 9.43
N LEU A 56 0.07 1.95 9.00
CA LEU A 56 0.35 3.38 8.86
C LEU A 56 0.45 3.74 7.37
#